data_AF-X7ZC28-F1
#
_entry.id   AF-X7ZC28-F1
#
_cell.length_a   1.000
_cell.length_b   1.000
_cell.length_c   1.000
_cell.angle_alpha   90.00
_cell.angle_beta   90.00
_cell.angle_gamma   90.00
#
_symmetry.space_group_name_H-M   'P 1'
#
loop_
_entity.id
_entity.type
_entity.pdbx_description
1 polymer ?
#
loop_
_entity_poly.entity_id
_entity_poly.type
_entity_poly.pdbx_seq_one_letter_code
_entity_poly.pdbx_strand_id
1 'polypeptide(L)'
;MVVHPWSAFSPEANCAALVSGSGPASTLAYADTLSAQAAQVQAVVAASTASGTATYGTTWRGAGASASAVAQAALDTQHELLAAALLEKASHVAAAAGAH
;
A
#
# COMPACT_ATOMS: atom_id res chain seq x y z
N MET A 1 7.60 7.28 -23.42
CA MET A 1 7.05 5.91 -23.49
C MET A 1 6.67 5.67 -24.94
N VAL A 2 7.28 4.71 -25.62
CA VAL A 2 6.93 4.36 -27.00
C VAL A 2 5.71 3.45 -26.93
N VAL A 3 4.60 3.85 -27.55
CA VAL A 3 3.39 3.02 -27.63
C VAL A 3 3.58 1.99 -28.73
N HIS A 4 3.38 0.72 -28.43
CA HIS A 4 3.42 -0.34 -29.43
C HIS A 4 2.22 -0.17 -30.40
N PRO A 5 2.43 0.05 -31.72
CA PRO A 5 1.34 0.24 -32.67
C PRO A 5 0.71 -1.12 -33.03
N TRP A 6 -0.10 -1.64 -32.11
CA TRP A 6 -0.72 -2.98 -32.19
C TRP A 6 -1.42 -3.29 -33.51
N SER A 7 -2.11 -2.30 -34.09
CA SER A 7 -2.87 -2.43 -35.34
C SER A 7 -2.01 -2.48 -36.60
N ALA A 8 -0.72 -2.12 -36.51
CA ALA A 8 0.21 -2.09 -37.65
C ALA A 8 1.03 -3.39 -37.78
N PHE A 9 0.98 -4.29 -36.79
CA PHE A 9 1.76 -5.52 -36.75
C PHE A 9 0.88 -6.76 -36.93
N SER A 10 1.48 -7.84 -37.44
CA SER A 10 0.79 -9.14 -37.55
C SER A 10 0.54 -9.75 -36.16
N PRO A 11 -0.43 -10.67 -36.04
CA PRO A 11 -0.70 -11.38 -34.78
C PRO A 11 0.54 -12.07 -34.19
N GLU A 12 1.42 -12.62 -35.03
CA GLU A 12 2.65 -13.31 -34.61
C GLU A 12 3.67 -12.32 -34.04
N ALA A 13 3.82 -11.15 -34.67
CA ALA A 13 4.68 -10.09 -34.19
C ALA A 13 4.17 -9.51 -32.85
N ASN A 14 2.86 -9.34 -32.71
CA ASN A 14 2.22 -8.94 -31.46
C ASN A 14 2.42 -9.99 -30.36
N CYS A 15 2.27 -11.28 -30.67
CA CYS A 15 2.54 -12.36 -29.72
C CYS A 15 4.00 -12.37 -29.27
N ALA A 16 4.95 -12.30 -30.22
CA ALA A 16 6.38 -12.28 -29.91
C ALA A 16 6.75 -11.11 -28.98
N ALA A 17 6.16 -9.93 -29.19
CA ALA A 17 6.34 -8.78 -28.30
C ALA A 17 5.82 -9.06 -26.88
N LEU A 18 4.64 -9.67 -26.73
CA LEU A 18 4.03 -10.00 -25.44
C LEU A 18 4.86 -11.01 -24.62
N VAL A 19 5.40 -12.07 -25.26
CA VAL A 19 6.21 -13.10 -24.57
C VAL A 19 7.68 -12.72 -24.37
N SER A 20 8.17 -11.66 -25.02
CA SER A 20 9.59 -11.24 -24.91
C SER A 20 9.96 -10.55 -23.59
N GLY A 21 8.96 -10.18 -22.77
CA GLY A 21 9.18 -9.47 -21.52
C GLY A 21 9.65 -10.38 -20.37
N SER A 22 10.05 -9.76 -19.26
CA SER A 22 10.54 -10.43 -18.05
C SER A 22 9.49 -11.29 -17.30
N GLY A 23 8.26 -11.36 -17.81
CA GLY A 23 7.12 -12.00 -17.14
C GLY A 23 6.60 -11.24 -15.92
N PRO A 24 5.55 -11.76 -15.25
CA PRO A 24 4.84 -11.08 -14.18
C PRO A 24 5.55 -11.15 -12.80
N ALA A 25 6.66 -11.90 -12.69
CA ALA A 25 7.26 -12.23 -11.40
C ALA A 25 7.71 -11.00 -10.59
N SER A 26 8.30 -9.98 -11.23
CA SER A 26 8.71 -8.74 -10.56
C SER A 26 7.50 -7.90 -10.12
N THR A 27 6.41 -7.93 -10.89
CA THR A 27 5.16 -7.24 -10.55
C THR A 27 4.49 -7.89 -9.34
N LEU A 28 4.47 -9.23 -9.27
CA LEU A 28 3.98 -9.96 -8.10
C LEU A 28 4.83 -9.70 -6.86
N ALA A 29 6.16 -9.75 -6.99
CA ALA A 29 7.07 -9.41 -5.89
C ALA A 29 6.82 -7.97 -5.40
N TYR A 30 6.54 -7.03 -6.30
CA TYR A 30 6.17 -5.67 -5.92
C TYR A 30 4.83 -5.61 -5.15
N ALA A 31 3.81 -6.37 -5.57
CA ALA A 31 2.56 -6.49 -4.81
C ALA A 31 2.81 -7.00 -3.38
N ASP A 32 3.66 -8.01 -3.21
CA ASP A 32 4.03 -8.53 -1.90
C ASP A 32 4.72 -7.45 -1.04
N THR A 33 5.61 -6.64 -1.63
CA THR A 33 6.25 -5.54 -0.88
C THR A 33 5.24 -4.49 -0.39
N LEU A 34 4.21 -4.17 -1.19
CA LEU A 34 3.15 -3.25 -0.80
C LEU A 34 2.30 -3.81 0.35
N SER A 35 1.94 -5.09 0.29
CA SER A 35 1.22 -5.77 1.37
C SER A 35 2.05 -5.83 2.66
N ALA A 36 3.35 -6.11 2.57
CA ALA A 36 4.24 -6.10 3.73
C ALA A 36 4.37 -4.70 4.34
N GLN A 37 4.44 -3.65 3.51
CA GLN A 37 4.46 -2.27 3.98
C GLN A 37 3.16 -1.89 4.69
N ALA A 38 2.00 -2.31 4.17
CA ALA A 38 0.72 -2.08 4.83
C ALA A 38 0.67 -2.72 6.23
N ALA A 39 1.14 -3.96 6.36
CA ALA A 39 1.20 -4.65 7.65
C ALA A 39 2.14 -3.94 8.63
N GLN A 40 3.27 -3.39 8.16
CA GLN A 40 4.18 -2.61 8.98
C GLN A 40 3.51 -1.32 9.50
N VAL A 41 2.76 -0.60 8.65
CA VAL A 41 2.02 0.61 9.04
C VAL A 41 0.97 0.29 10.10
N GLN A 42 0.20 -0.80 9.94
CA GLN A 42 -0.78 -1.25 10.93
C GLN A 42 -0.13 -1.58 12.28
N ALA A 43 1.03 -2.23 12.27
CA ALA A 43 1.78 -2.51 13.50
C ALA A 43 2.22 -1.23 14.22
N VAL A 44 2.63 -0.21 13.48
CA VAL A 44 2.99 1.12 14.03
C VAL A 44 1.76 1.80 14.64
N VAL A 45 0.60 1.76 13.97
CA VAL A 45 -0.65 2.30 14.52
C VAL A 45 -1.03 1.61 15.81
N ALA A 46 -1.00 0.27 15.85
CA ALA A 46 -1.31 -0.48 17.07
C ALA A 46 -0.39 -0.08 18.24
N ALA A 47 0.92 0.08 17.99
CA ALA A 47 1.88 0.53 18.98
C ALA A 47 1.63 2.00 19.41
N SER A 48 1.30 2.88 18.47
CA SER A 48 0.92 4.27 18.73
C SER A 48 -0.32 4.35 19.61
N THR A 49 -1.38 3.63 19.29
CA THR A 49 -2.62 3.60 20.07
C THR A 49 -2.39 3.09 21.50
N ALA A 50 -1.59 2.03 21.68
CA ALA A 50 -1.22 1.56 23.01
C ALA A 50 -0.44 2.61 23.82
N SER A 51 0.52 3.28 23.16
CA SER A 51 1.32 4.34 23.77
C SER A 51 0.49 5.58 24.13
N GLY A 52 -0.43 5.97 23.24
CA GLY A 52 -1.36 7.08 23.46
C GLY A 52 -2.32 6.79 24.63
N THR A 53 -2.81 5.56 24.74
CA THR A 53 -3.64 5.11 25.87
C THR A 53 -2.89 5.19 27.19
N ALA A 54 -1.64 4.71 27.24
CA ALA A 54 -0.80 4.80 28.42
C ALA A 54 -0.40 6.25 28.78
N THR A 55 -0.23 7.12 27.78
CA THR A 55 0.20 8.50 28.01
C THR A 55 -0.96 9.38 28.43
N TYR A 56 -2.02 9.45 27.63
CA TYR A 56 -3.13 10.39 27.81
C TYR A 56 -4.29 9.82 28.63
N GLY A 57 -4.40 8.49 28.72
CA GLY A 57 -5.46 7.83 29.49
C GLY A 57 -5.16 7.69 30.98
N THR A 58 -3.87 7.68 31.36
CA THR A 58 -3.46 7.44 32.75
C THR A 58 -2.47 8.49 33.26
N THR A 59 -1.37 8.71 32.54
CA THR A 59 -0.17 9.40 33.04
C THR A 59 -0.24 10.93 32.96
N TRP A 60 -0.75 11.49 31.86
CA TRP A 60 -0.84 12.92 31.60
C TRP A 60 -2.29 13.37 31.42
N ARG A 61 -2.69 14.50 32.03
CA ARG A 61 -4.07 14.99 32.06
C ARG A 61 -4.19 16.49 31.78
N GLY A 62 -5.41 16.94 31.53
CA GLY A 62 -5.76 18.34 31.26
C GLY A 62 -5.96 18.62 29.76
N ALA A 63 -6.30 19.87 29.42
CA ALA A 63 -6.67 20.26 28.06
C ALA A 63 -5.57 19.96 27.02
N GLY A 64 -4.29 20.14 27.39
CA GLY A 64 -3.16 19.80 26.52
C GLY A 64 -3.04 18.30 26.23
N ALA A 65 -3.32 17.45 27.23
CA ALA A 65 -3.36 15.99 27.04
C ALA A 65 -4.52 15.58 26.13
N SER A 66 -5.70 16.17 26.32
CA SER A 66 -6.87 15.93 25.45
C SER A 66 -6.59 16.36 24.00
N ALA A 67 -6.03 17.55 23.78
CA ALA A 67 -5.69 18.02 22.44
C ALA A 67 -4.65 17.12 21.76
N SER A 68 -3.64 16.67 22.50
CA SER A 68 -2.61 15.76 21.99
C SER A 68 -3.18 14.38 21.65
N ALA A 69 -4.08 13.84 22.49
CA ALA A 69 -4.75 12.57 22.22
C ALA A 69 -5.59 12.62 20.93
N VAL A 70 -6.32 13.72 20.70
CA VAL A 70 -7.09 13.93 19.46
C VAL A 70 -6.16 14.01 18.25
N ALA A 71 -5.07 14.78 18.35
CA ALA A 71 -4.11 14.91 17.26
C ALA A 71 -3.45 13.56 16.92
N GLN A 72 -3.07 12.78 17.93
CA GLN A 72 -2.51 11.45 17.72
C GLN A 72 -3.53 10.49 17.10
N ALA A 73 -4.78 10.46 17.58
CA ALA A 73 -5.82 9.63 16.99
C ALA A 73 -6.10 9.97 15.52
N ALA A 74 -6.01 11.26 15.15
CA ALA A 74 -6.12 11.70 13.76
C ALA A 74 -4.97 11.19 12.89
N LEU A 75 -3.73 11.20 13.39
CA LEU A 75 -2.57 10.63 12.69
C LEU A 75 -2.69 9.11 12.55
N ASP A 76 -3.09 8.41 13.61
CA ASP A 76 -3.35 6.96 13.57
C ASP A 76 -4.41 6.62 12.51
N THR A 77 -5.48 7.42 12.41
CA THR A 77 -6.51 7.26 11.35
C THR A 77 -5.93 7.45 9.95
N GLN A 78 -5.07 8.45 9.74
CA GLN A 78 -4.42 8.66 8.43
C GLN A 78 -3.50 7.49 8.06
N HIS A 79 -2.78 6.92 9.01
CA HIS A 79 -1.95 5.75 8.79
C HIS A 79 -2.77 4.50 8.46
N GLU A 80 -3.92 4.29 9.09
CA GLU A 80 -4.85 3.21 8.71
C GLU A 80 -5.38 3.37 7.28
N LEU A 81 -5.74 4.59 6.88
CA LEU A 81 -6.14 4.88 5.49
C LEU A 81 -4.99 4.63 4.49
N LEU A 82 -3.75 4.96 4.87
CA LEU A 82 -2.58 4.65 4.07
C LEU A 82 -2.38 3.14 3.94
N ALA A 83 -2.49 2.37 5.03
CA ALA A 83 -2.39 0.92 4.98
C ALA A 83 -3.47 0.30 4.08
N ALA A 84 -4.71 0.79 4.15
CA ALA A 84 -5.78 0.36 3.26
C ALA A 84 -5.47 0.67 1.78
N ALA A 85 -4.99 1.88 1.47
CA ALA A 85 -4.61 2.25 0.11
C ALA A 85 -3.44 1.42 -0.43
N LEU A 86 -2.48 1.04 0.41
CA LEU A 86 -1.38 0.15 0.04
C LEU A 86 -1.89 -1.25 -0.32
N LEU A 87 -2.83 -1.81 0.46
CA LEU A 87 -3.46 -3.10 0.18
C LEU A 87 -4.28 -3.06 -1.11
N GLU A 88 -5.06 -2.00 -1.32
CA GLU A 88 -5.82 -1.80 -2.56
C GLU A 88 -4.87 -1.76 -3.76
N LYS A 89 -3.79 -0.98 -3.67
CA LYS A 89 -2.76 -0.93 -4.72
C LYS A 89 -2.11 -2.28 -4.96
N ALA A 90 -1.78 -3.04 -3.91
CA ALA A 90 -1.23 -4.38 -4.03
C ALA A 90 -2.17 -5.30 -4.82
N SER A 91 -3.48 -5.23 -4.55
CA SER A 91 -4.49 -6.01 -5.27
C SER A 91 -4.56 -5.66 -6.76
N HIS A 92 -4.50 -4.36 -7.11
CA HIS A 92 -4.48 -3.91 -8.49
C HIS A 92 -3.22 -4.37 -9.23
N VAL A 93 -2.07 -4.31 -8.56
CA VAL A 93 -0.79 -4.78 -9.12
C VAL A 93 -0.81 -6.28 -9.35
N ALA A 94 -1.30 -7.07 -8.40
CA ALA A 94 -1.44 -8.51 -8.54
C ALA A 94 -2.43 -8.89 -9.67
N ALA A 95 -3.56 -8.19 -9.78
CA ALA A 95 -4.52 -8.39 -10.86
C ALA A 95 -3.92 -8.06 -12.24
N ALA A 96 -3.15 -6.99 -12.35
CA ALA A 96 -2.43 -6.65 -13.58
C ALA A 96 -1.40 -7.72 -13.96
N ALA A 97 -0.73 -8.31 -12.97
CA ALA A 97 0.21 -9.40 -13.19
C ALA A 97 -0.47 -10.70 -13.65
N GLY A 98 -1.68 -10.99 -13.15
CA GLY A 98 -2.47 -12.17 -13.52
C GLY A 98 -3.18 -12.07 -14.89
N ALA A 99 -3.20 -10.89 -15.51
CA ALA A 99 -3.72 -10.68 -16.86
C ALA A 99 -2.68 -10.93 -17.98
N HIS A 100 -1.47 -11.39 -17.62
CA HIS A 100 -0.43 -11.86 -18.54
C HIS A 100 -0.71 -13.28 -19.03
#